data_AF-A0A3P2EL73-F1
#
_entry.id   AF-A0A3P2EL73-F1
#
_cell.length_a   1.000
_cell.length_b   1.000
_cell.length_c   1.000
_cell.angle_alpha   90.00
_cell.angle_beta   90.00
_cell.angle_gamma   90.00
#
_symmetry.space_group_name_H-M   'P 1'
#
loop_
_entity.id
_entity.type
_entity.pdbx_description
1 polymer ?
#
loop_
_entity_poly.entity_id
_entity_poly.type
_entity_poly.pdbx_seq_one_letter_code
_entity_poly.pdbx_strand_id
1 'polypeptide(L)'
;MTDVTIKALASEIQTSVDRLIQQFADAGIRKSADDSVTSQEKQTLLTHLNREHGSAPDKLTLQRKTRSTLNIPGTGGKSKSVQIEVRKKRTFVKRDPQEAERLAAEEQAQREAEEQARREAEEAAKREAQLKAEREAAEQAKREVADKAKREAAEKTK
;
A
#
# COMPACT_ATOMS: atom_id res chain seq x y z
N MET A 1 -13.75 -35.77 -26.58
CA MET A 1 -12.32 -36.11 -26.41
C MET A 1 -11.62 -35.75 -27.70
N THR A 2 -10.60 -34.90 -27.65
CA THR A 2 -9.77 -34.53 -28.79
C THR A 2 -8.34 -34.91 -28.47
N ASP A 3 -7.93 -36.08 -28.94
CA ASP A 3 -6.57 -36.57 -28.77
C ASP A 3 -5.67 -35.89 -29.81
N VAL A 4 -4.56 -35.30 -29.37
CA VAL A 4 -3.62 -34.57 -30.23
C VAL A 4 -2.26 -35.23 -30.11
N THR A 5 -1.60 -35.49 -31.24
CA THR A 5 -0.27 -36.08 -31.25
C THR A 5 0.78 -35.11 -30.70
N ILE A 6 1.83 -35.65 -30.08
CA ILE A 6 2.91 -34.84 -29.49
C ILE A 6 3.57 -33.95 -30.55
N LYS A 7 3.75 -34.44 -31.77
CA LYS A 7 4.30 -33.65 -32.90
C LYS A 7 3.42 -32.45 -33.28
N ALA A 8 2.11 -32.64 -33.30
CA ALA A 8 1.17 -31.55 -33.59
C ALA A 8 1.16 -30.52 -32.45
N LEU A 9 1.14 -30.99 -31.20
CA LEU A 9 1.16 -30.14 -30.01
C LEU A 9 2.47 -29.33 -29.91
N ALA A 10 3.61 -29.96 -30.19
CA ALA A 10 4.92 -29.31 -30.22
C ALA A 10 4.98 -28.20 -31.29
N SER A 11 4.41 -28.46 -32.47
CA SER A 11 4.34 -27.48 -33.57
C SER A 11 3.44 -26.30 -33.23
N GLU A 12 2.31 -26.54 -32.56
CA GLU A 12 1.38 -25.50 -32.10
C GLU A 12 2.02 -24.59 -31.04
N ILE A 13 2.73 -25.17 -30.07
CA ILE A 13 3.36 -24.45 -28.96
C ILE A 13 4.75 -23.91 -29.36
N GLN A 14 5.25 -24.22 -30.57
CA GLN A 14 6.58 -23.85 -31.06
C GLN A 14 7.72 -24.32 -30.13
N THR A 15 7.60 -25.55 -29.62
CA THR A 15 8.60 -26.20 -28.77
C THR A 15 9.14 -27.46 -29.45
N SER A 16 10.35 -27.88 -29.11
CA SER A 16 10.87 -29.14 -29.66
C SER A 16 10.15 -30.34 -29.05
N VAL A 17 9.97 -31.38 -29.87
CA VAL A 17 9.33 -32.65 -29.45
C VAL A 17 10.06 -33.25 -28.25
N ASP A 18 11.39 -33.23 -28.26
CA ASP A 18 12.22 -33.76 -27.17
C ASP A 18 11.99 -33.02 -25.86
N ARG A 19 11.83 -31.69 -25.90
CA ARG A 19 11.53 -30.87 -24.72
C ARG A 19 10.15 -31.20 -24.15
N LEU A 20 9.17 -31.37 -25.03
CA LEU A 20 7.81 -31.70 -24.62
C LEU A 20 7.75 -33.10 -23.98
N ILE A 21 8.47 -34.08 -24.54
CA ILE A 21 8.61 -35.42 -23.96
C ILE A 21 9.27 -35.34 -22.57
N GLN A 22 10.33 -34.53 -22.44
CA GLN A 22 10.99 -34.31 -21.15
C GLN A 22 10.02 -33.72 -20.12
N GLN A 23 9.25 -32.70 -20.48
CA GLN A 23 8.27 -32.08 -19.58
C GLN A 23 7.14 -33.03 -19.17
N PHE A 24 6.69 -33.90 -20.08
CA PHE A 24 5.74 -34.97 -19.73
C PHE A 24 6.36 -35.97 -18.76
N ALA A 25 7.62 -36.36 -18.96
CA ALA A 25 8.33 -37.25 -18.06
C ALA A 25 8.50 -36.64 -16.65
N ASP A 26 8.81 -35.34 -16.58
CA ASP A 26 8.90 -34.58 -15.32
C ASP A 26 7.53 -34.51 -14.61
N ALA A 27 6.45 -34.38 -15.38
CA ALA A 27 5.06 -34.47 -14.87
C ALA A 27 4.61 -35.90 -14.54
N GLY A 28 5.47 -36.93 -14.69
CA GLY A 28 5.19 -38.33 -14.36
C GLY A 28 4.51 -39.14 -15.46
N ILE A 29 4.36 -38.59 -16.66
CA ILE A 29 3.71 -39.23 -17.81
C ILE A 29 4.79 -39.58 -18.85
N ARG A 30 5.08 -40.86 -19.03
CA ARG A 30 6.04 -41.30 -20.06
C ARG A 30 5.34 -41.44 -21.41
N LYS A 31 5.78 -40.65 -22.40
CA LYS A 31 5.28 -40.69 -23.79
C LYS A 31 6.43 -40.64 -24.77
N SER A 32 6.21 -41.19 -25.96
CA SER A 32 7.13 -41.18 -27.08
C SER A 32 6.69 -40.18 -28.16
N ALA A 33 7.55 -39.89 -29.14
CA ALA A 33 7.29 -38.86 -30.16
C ALA A 33 6.02 -39.09 -30.99
N ASP A 34 5.56 -40.33 -31.12
CA ASP A 34 4.41 -40.71 -31.94
C ASP A 34 3.12 -40.88 -31.12
N ASP A 35 3.19 -40.76 -29.80
CA ASP A 35 2.02 -40.93 -28.94
C ASP A 35 1.05 -39.74 -29.01
N SER A 36 -0.20 -40.02 -28.67
CA SER A 36 -1.25 -39.03 -28.47
C SER A 36 -1.35 -38.57 -27.02
N VAL A 37 -1.74 -37.30 -26.86
CA VAL A 37 -1.98 -36.63 -25.59
C VAL A 37 -3.47 -36.37 -25.42
N THR A 38 -4.02 -36.89 -24.33
CA THR A 38 -5.41 -36.68 -23.92
C THR A 38 -5.60 -35.32 -23.24
N SER A 39 -6.84 -34.87 -23.12
CA SER A 39 -7.14 -33.59 -22.43
C SER A 39 -6.70 -33.59 -20.95
N GLN A 40 -6.74 -34.74 -20.27
CA GLN A 40 -6.34 -34.86 -18.85
C GLN A 40 -4.81 -34.73 -18.70
N GLU A 41 -4.06 -35.34 -19.60
CA GLU A 41 -2.59 -35.25 -19.61
C GLU A 41 -2.12 -33.83 -19.91
N LYS A 42 -2.81 -33.11 -20.83
CA LYS A 42 -2.56 -31.68 -21.07
C LYS A 42 -2.76 -30.83 -19.81
N GLN A 43 -3.85 -31.06 -19.07
CA GLN A 43 -4.09 -30.36 -17.80
C GLN A 43 -3.00 -30.66 -16.78
N THR A 44 -2.57 -31.92 -16.67
CA THR A 44 -1.49 -32.33 -15.76
C THR A 44 -0.18 -31.61 -16.09
N LEU A 45 0.21 -31.60 -17.37
CA LEU A 45 1.36 -30.84 -17.85
C LEU A 45 1.24 -29.34 -17.50
N LEU A 46 0.08 -28.72 -17.75
CA LEU A 46 -0.14 -27.31 -17.41
C LEU A 46 -0.03 -27.05 -15.91
N THR A 47 -0.55 -27.93 -15.06
CA THR A 47 -0.41 -27.79 -13.60
C THR A 47 1.05 -27.88 -13.16
N HIS A 48 1.84 -28.77 -13.77
CA HIS A 48 3.27 -28.90 -13.51
C HIS A 48 4.04 -27.64 -13.95
N LEU A 49 3.83 -27.21 -15.19
CA LEU A 49 4.48 -26.01 -15.74
C LEU A 49 4.09 -24.75 -14.97
N ASN A 50 2.83 -24.62 -14.53
CA ASN A 50 2.41 -23.50 -13.69
C ASN A 50 3.02 -23.56 -12.28
N ARG A 51 3.34 -24.75 -11.76
CA ARG A 51 4.05 -24.89 -10.48
C ARG A 51 5.53 -24.52 -10.63
N GLU A 52 6.19 -24.97 -11.69
CA GLU A 52 7.60 -24.69 -11.94
C GLU A 52 7.87 -23.26 -12.43
N HIS A 53 7.10 -22.78 -13.40
CA HIS A 53 7.26 -21.47 -14.03
C HIS A 53 6.37 -20.38 -13.42
N GLY A 54 5.25 -20.74 -12.79
CA GLY A 54 4.43 -19.81 -12.00
C GLY A 54 5.00 -19.51 -10.61
N SER A 55 6.15 -20.11 -10.28
CA SER A 55 7.05 -19.68 -9.21
C SER A 55 7.73 -18.36 -9.60
N ALA A 56 6.92 -17.31 -9.80
CA ALA A 56 7.39 -15.95 -9.61
C ALA A 56 8.10 -15.91 -8.25
N PRO A 57 9.29 -15.29 -8.16
CA PRO A 57 10.09 -15.35 -6.95
C PRO A 57 9.24 -14.97 -5.73
N ASP A 58 9.29 -15.79 -4.68
CA ASP A 58 8.55 -15.56 -3.43
C ASP A 58 8.80 -14.16 -2.86
N LYS A 59 9.89 -13.52 -3.28
CA LYS A 59 10.32 -12.20 -2.86
C LYS A 59 10.55 -11.30 -4.07
N LEU A 60 9.69 -10.31 -4.27
CA LEU A 60 9.85 -9.24 -5.25
C LEU A 60 10.36 -7.97 -4.55
N THR A 61 11.54 -7.46 -4.91
CA THR A 61 12.05 -6.20 -4.35
C THR A 61 11.96 -5.07 -5.38
N LEU A 62 11.10 -4.09 -5.11
CA LEU A 62 11.00 -2.86 -5.87
C LEU A 62 12.00 -1.81 -5.34
N GLN A 63 12.81 -1.28 -6.24
CA GLN A 63 13.78 -0.22 -5.92
C GLN A 63 13.27 1.11 -6.48
N ARG A 64 13.26 2.16 -5.66
CA ARG A 64 12.94 3.53 -6.08
C ARG A 64 14.12 4.44 -5.80
N LYS A 65 14.51 5.21 -6.82
CA LYS A 65 15.52 6.27 -6.70
C LYS A 65 14.83 7.63 -6.73
N THR A 66 15.24 8.53 -5.86
CA THR A 66 14.72 9.91 -5.84
C THR A 66 15.91 10.84 -5.63
N ARG A 67 16.06 11.80 -6.54
CA ARG A 67 17.12 12.81 -6.47
C ARG A 67 16.54 14.13 -5.98
N SER A 68 17.23 14.79 -5.06
CA SER A 68 16.90 16.10 -4.55
C SER A 68 18.18 16.92 -4.44
N THR A 69 18.12 18.23 -4.64
CA THR A 69 19.26 19.13 -4.47
C THR A 69 19.09 19.88 -3.16
N LEU A 70 20.03 19.70 -2.24
CA LEU A 70 20.06 20.44 -0.98
C LEU A 70 20.99 21.64 -1.11
N ASN A 71 20.46 22.83 -0.85
CA ASN A 71 21.25 24.05 -0.80
C ASN A 71 21.74 24.29 0.63
N ILE A 72 23.06 24.30 0.81
CA ILE A 72 23.69 24.51 2.10
C ILE A 72 24.20 25.96 2.14
N PRO A 73 23.78 26.79 3.12
CA PRO A 73 24.36 28.12 3.31
C PRO A 73 25.81 27.97 3.78
N GLY A 74 26.77 28.44 2.98
CA GLY A 74 28.18 28.44 3.33
C GLY A 74 28.60 29.70 4.09
N THR A 75 29.60 29.55 4.97
CA THR A 75 30.27 30.69 5.62
C THR A 75 30.89 31.59 4.55
N GLY A 76 30.45 32.87 4.50
CA GLY A 76 30.91 33.85 3.52
C GLY A 76 29.98 34.12 2.33
N GLY A 77 28.69 33.79 2.43
CA GLY A 77 27.65 34.24 1.48
C GLY A 77 27.54 33.42 0.18
N LYS A 78 28.36 32.39 0.00
CA LYS A 78 28.32 31.48 -1.16
C LYS A 78 27.56 30.20 -0.78
N SER A 79 26.41 29.96 -1.38
CA SER A 79 25.65 28.71 -1.20
C SER A 79 26.24 27.59 -2.05
N LYS A 80 26.37 26.39 -1.47
CA LYS A 80 26.75 25.17 -2.20
C LYS A 80 25.51 24.30 -2.39
N SER A 81 25.27 23.85 -3.61
CA SER A 81 24.24 22.86 -3.90
C SER A 81 24.86 21.46 -3.89
N VAL A 82 24.24 20.54 -3.16
CA VAL A 82 24.62 19.13 -3.09
C VAL A 82 23.49 18.29 -3.64
N GLN A 83 23.77 17.47 -4.64
CA GLN A 83 22.77 16.56 -5.20
C GLN A 83 22.72 15.27 -4.35
N ILE A 84 21.58 15.04 -3.71
CA ILE A 84 21.30 13.91 -2.84
C ILE A 84 20.46 12.89 -3.61
N GLU A 85 20.95 11.67 -3.75
CA GLU A 85 20.16 10.54 -4.26
C GLU A 85 19.73 9.65 -3.09
N VAL A 86 18.43 9.62 -2.80
CA VAL A 86 17.85 8.69 -1.83
C VAL A 86 17.41 7.42 -2.57
N ARG A 87 17.84 6.27 -2.07
CA ARG A 87 17.47 4.95 -2.59
C ARG A 87 16.57 4.25 -1.57
N LYS A 88 15.34 3.94 -1.96
CA LYS A 88 14.38 3.17 -1.15
C LYS A 88 14.19 1.79 -1.76
N LYS A 89 14.18 0.76 -0.91
CA LYS A 89 13.79 -0.61 -1.27
C LYS A 89 12.44 -0.92 -0.62
N ARG A 90 11.51 -1.51 -1.39
CA ARG A 90 10.28 -2.14 -0.88
C ARG A 90 10.27 -3.58 -1.31
N THR A 91 10.20 -4.50 -0.36
CA THR A 91 10.18 -5.93 -0.63
C THR A 91 8.76 -6.47 -0.39
N PHE A 92 8.16 -7.05 -1.42
CA PHE A 92 6.91 -7.78 -1.35
C PHE A 92 7.21 -9.27 -1.31
N VAL A 93 6.55 -9.98 -0.39
CA VAL A 93 6.62 -11.43 -0.29
C VAL A 93 5.27 -11.98 -0.74
N LYS A 94 5.27 -13.01 -1.59
CA LYS A 94 4.07 -13.69 -2.05
C LYS A 94 3.47 -14.45 -0.85
N ARG A 95 2.45 -13.87 -0.22
CA ARG A 95 1.79 -14.44 0.96
C ARG A 95 0.61 -15.31 0.55
N ASP A 96 0.38 -16.37 1.31
CA ASP A 96 -0.82 -17.19 1.17
C ASP A 96 -2.07 -16.32 1.37
N PRO A 97 -3.14 -16.57 0.59
CA PRO A 97 -4.34 -15.72 0.58
C PRO A 97 -4.99 -15.61 1.98
N GLN A 98 -4.90 -16.66 2.80
CA GLN A 98 -5.44 -16.64 4.17
C GLN A 98 -4.63 -15.75 5.12
N GLU A 99 -3.31 -15.67 4.97
CA GLU A 99 -2.50 -14.74 5.78
C GLU A 99 -2.68 -13.29 5.30
N ALA A 100 -2.87 -13.09 3.99
CA ALA A 100 -3.13 -11.78 3.41
C ALA A 100 -4.45 -11.18 3.92
N GLU A 101 -5.51 -11.97 4.04
CA GLU A 101 -6.79 -11.54 4.61
C GLU A 101 -6.69 -11.17 6.09
N ARG A 102 -5.95 -11.96 6.89
CA ARG A 102 -5.75 -11.67 8.32
C ARG A 102 -4.99 -10.37 8.54
N LEU A 103 -3.92 -10.12 7.77
CA LEU A 103 -3.15 -8.89 7.85
C LEU A 103 -3.92 -7.68 7.31
N ALA A 104 -4.73 -7.86 6.27
CA ALA A 104 -5.59 -6.79 5.76
C ALA A 104 -6.64 -6.37 6.79
N ALA A 105 -7.24 -7.34 7.49
CA ALA A 105 -8.16 -7.07 8.59
C ALA A 105 -7.47 -6.35 9.77
N GLU A 106 -6.25 -6.75 10.11
CA GLU A 106 -5.46 -6.09 11.16
C GLU A 106 -5.06 -4.66 10.77
N GLU A 107 -4.64 -4.43 9.52
CA GLU A 107 -4.31 -3.10 9.00
C GLU A 107 -5.55 -2.19 8.94
N GLN A 108 -6.71 -2.75 8.57
CA GLN A 108 -7.99 -2.01 8.61
C GLN A 108 -8.37 -1.64 10.05
N ALA A 109 -8.28 -2.56 11.00
CA ALA A 109 -8.57 -2.29 12.40
C ALA A 109 -7.63 -1.21 12.99
N GLN A 110 -6.34 -1.23 12.63
CA GLN A 110 -5.39 -0.19 13.04
C GLN A 110 -5.73 1.18 12.45
N ARG A 111 -6.11 1.23 11.16
CA ARG A 111 -6.52 2.49 10.51
C ARG A 111 -7.80 3.06 11.09
N GLU A 112 -8.79 2.22 11.39
CA GLU A 112 -10.04 2.63 12.02
C GLU A 112 -9.80 3.16 13.44
N ALA A 113 -8.94 2.51 14.22
CA ALA A 113 -8.55 2.98 15.55
C ALA A 113 -7.80 4.33 15.49
N GLU A 114 -6.89 4.51 14.54
CA GLU A 114 -6.18 5.77 14.34
C GLU A 114 -7.12 6.89 13.90
N GLU A 115 -8.08 6.58 13.02
CA GLU A 115 -9.07 7.56 12.56
C GLU A 115 -10.05 7.95 13.69
N GLN A 116 -10.51 7.00 14.50
CA GLN A 116 -11.33 7.27 15.67
C GLN A 116 -10.60 8.15 16.68
N ALA A 117 -9.36 7.81 17.03
CA ALA A 117 -8.54 8.64 17.92
C ALA A 117 -8.34 10.06 17.38
N ARG A 118 -8.18 10.21 16.06
CA ARG A 118 -8.05 11.54 15.42
C ARG A 118 -9.36 12.34 15.48
N ARG A 119 -10.51 11.69 15.26
CA ARG A 119 -11.83 12.34 15.35
C ARG A 119 -12.15 12.77 16.79
N GLU A 120 -11.85 11.92 17.77
CA GLU A 120 -12.03 12.25 19.20
C GLU A 120 -11.15 13.43 19.63
N ALA A 121 -9.88 13.45 19.20
CA ALA A 121 -8.99 14.57 19.47
C ALA A 121 -9.48 15.88 18.82
N GLU A 122 -9.99 15.82 17.58
CA GLU A 122 -10.55 17.00 16.90
C GLU A 122 -11.83 17.49 17.59
N GLU A 123 -12.71 16.59 18.03
CA GLU A 123 -13.94 16.96 18.72
C GLU A 123 -13.66 17.54 20.12
N ALA A 124 -12.72 16.97 20.85
CA ALA A 124 -12.26 17.51 22.13
C ALA A 124 -11.70 18.93 21.96
N ALA A 125 -10.86 19.15 20.94
CA ALA A 125 -10.32 20.49 20.65
C ALA A 125 -11.40 21.51 20.29
N LYS A 126 -12.44 21.11 19.52
CA LYS A 126 -13.58 21.97 19.20
C LYS A 126 -14.40 22.33 20.43
N ARG A 127 -14.70 21.35 21.31
CA ARG A 127 -15.44 21.60 22.55
C ARG A 127 -14.68 22.52 23.50
N GLU A 128 -13.36 22.34 23.61
CA GLU A 128 -12.52 23.22 24.43
C GLU A 128 -12.48 24.66 23.89
N ALA A 129 -12.37 24.81 22.56
CA ALA A 129 -12.43 26.13 21.91
C ALA A 129 -13.79 26.82 22.12
N GLN A 130 -14.91 26.09 22.03
CA GLN A 130 -16.25 26.64 22.27
C GLN A 130 -16.45 27.09 23.72
N LEU A 131 -16.06 26.25 24.69
CA LEU A 131 -16.15 26.60 26.12
C LEU A 131 -15.28 27.81 26.47
N LYS A 132 -14.11 27.94 25.84
CA LYS A 132 -13.25 29.11 26.02
C LYS A 132 -13.87 30.37 25.43
N ALA A 133 -14.44 30.29 24.23
CA ALA A 133 -15.13 31.42 23.60
C ALA A 133 -16.37 31.87 24.39
N GLU A 134 -17.16 30.94 24.94
CA GLU A 134 -18.33 31.27 25.76
C GLU A 134 -17.93 31.93 27.08
N ARG A 135 -16.85 31.46 27.72
CA ARG A 135 -16.30 32.09 28.94
C ARG A 135 -15.80 33.51 28.66
N GLU A 136 -15.06 33.71 27.57
CA GLU A 136 -14.56 35.03 27.17
C GLU A 136 -15.72 35.99 26.84
N ALA A 137 -16.75 35.53 26.12
CA ALA A 137 -17.94 36.33 25.84
C ALA A 137 -18.73 36.69 27.10
N ALA A 138 -18.92 35.75 28.03
CA ALA A 138 -19.58 36.00 29.30
C ALA A 138 -18.79 36.97 30.20
N GLU A 139 -17.46 36.91 30.18
CA GLU A 139 -16.60 37.85 30.91
C GLU A 139 -16.67 39.26 30.29
N GLN A 140 -16.63 39.37 28.97
CA GLN A 140 -16.77 40.64 28.26
C GLN A 140 -18.14 41.29 28.55
N ALA A 141 -19.23 40.53 28.49
CA ALA A 141 -20.57 41.05 28.82
C ALA A 141 -20.65 41.56 30.28
N LYS A 142 -20.05 40.84 31.24
CA LYS A 142 -19.99 41.31 32.64
C LYS A 142 -19.17 42.59 32.79
N ARG A 143 -18.05 42.71 32.08
CA ARG A 143 -17.20 43.92 32.08
C ARG A 143 -17.95 45.11 31.47
N GLU A 144 -18.66 44.92 30.36
CA GLU A 144 -19.45 45.99 29.72
C GLU A 144 -20.60 46.49 30.60
N VAL A 145 -21.33 45.58 31.26
CA VAL A 145 -22.39 45.96 32.21
C VAL A 145 -21.82 46.72 33.41
N ALA A 146 -20.68 46.29 33.93
CA ALA A 146 -19.99 46.98 35.04
C ALA A 146 -19.46 48.37 34.63
N ASP A 147 -18.93 48.51 33.41
CA ASP A 147 -18.44 49.80 32.89
C ASP A 147 -19.60 50.77 32.65
N LYS A 148 -20.71 50.28 32.08
CA LYS A 148 -21.93 51.07 31.85
C LYS A 148 -22.56 51.55 33.16
N ALA A 149 -22.63 50.69 34.17
CA ALA A 149 -23.11 51.07 35.51
C ALA A 149 -22.20 52.12 36.19
N LYS A 150 -20.88 52.03 36.00
CA LYS A 150 -19.94 53.06 36.50
C LYS A 150 -20.10 54.41 35.79
N ARG A 151 -20.34 54.40 34.48
CA ARG A 151 -20.59 55.63 33.70
C ARG A 151 -21.89 56.31 34.09
N GLU A 152 -22.99 55.56 34.23
CA GLU A 152 -24.27 56.11 34.69
C GLU A 152 -24.21 56.63 36.14
N ALA A 153 -23.44 55.99 37.02
CA ALA A 153 -23.22 56.48 38.38
C ALA A 153 -22.41 57.79 38.41
N ALA A 154 -21.39 57.92 37.55
CA ALA A 154 -20.58 59.13 37.45
C ALA A 154 -21.36 60.32 36.84
N GLU A 155 -22.30 60.06 35.92
CA GLU A 155 -23.13 61.09 35.28
C GLU A 155 -24.22 61.64 36.23
N LYS A 156 -24.71 60.83 37.19
CA LYS A 156 -25.70 61.29 38.20
C LYS A 156 -25.10 62.08 39.37
N THR A 157 -23.77 62.10 39.52
CA THR A 157 -23.07 62.81 40.61
C THR A 157 -22.50 64.17 40.20
N LYS A 158 -22.86 64.69 39.02
CA LYS A 158 -22.48 66.01 38.51
C LYS A 158 -23.72 66.89 38.32
#